data_AF-A0A1B8GMR9-F1
#
_entry.id   AF-A0A1B8GMR9-F1
#
_cell.length_a   1.000
_cell.length_b   1.000
_cell.length_c   1.000
_cell.angle_alpha   90.00
_cell.angle_beta   90.00
_cell.angle_gamma   90.00
#
_symmetry.space_group_name_H-M   'P 1'
#
loop_
_entity.id
_entity.type
_entity.pdbx_description
1 polymer ?
#
loop_
_entity_poly.entity_id
_entity_poly.type
_entity_poly.pdbx_seq_one_letter_code
_entity_poly.pdbx_strand_id
1 'polypeptide(L)'
;MGPQDTPKLSEYSTDEQSQNVPIEILTGQHRDIFTRAVGNVLSTEIAQITYAQIADGLPLSSVEKDTYAFRALTYDHPLHTNHIDLCPTALEKTRELYADFNPHTLCMDCKLIHAYQAASPGSRAFQTRLIELIAVAIHQIAVQIFKLDTGLHKDDGIASWTPPKENTMFWRRNPNDPPPTLFRHRFYRDYDQYPEGVADGVGYWAEARILGGVALFDRRKPESVPSIGLEHLPSIDPDAIYFHSNRKRVTYRIYGLLDSQKQQLLDFLLSEETPPASCPLPILGDDDNRQRVDPEEPIVDTGIYRDEWERKPPPRDKPDGRVRGVKDGLNYPTMDDWKASRSRGFDKKEEMYRHLEEDSDP
;
A
#
# COMPACT_ATOMS: atom_id res chain seq x y z
N MET A 1 46.57 -12.87 -24.82
CA MET A 1 45.89 -11.68 -24.30
C MET A 1 44.44 -12.06 -24.16
N GLY A 2 44.04 -12.42 -22.93
CA GLY A 2 42.73 -12.96 -22.64
C GLY A 2 41.65 -11.87 -22.57
N PRO A 3 40.37 -12.26 -22.71
CA PRO A 3 39.24 -11.35 -22.59
C PRO A 3 39.18 -10.80 -21.16
N GLN A 4 38.99 -9.49 -21.04
CA GLN A 4 38.77 -8.83 -19.76
C GLN A 4 37.38 -9.18 -19.24
N ASP A 5 37.36 -9.84 -18.08
CA ASP A 5 36.16 -10.13 -17.30
C ASP A 5 35.46 -8.82 -16.91
N THR A 6 34.22 -8.67 -17.35
CA THR A 6 33.26 -7.74 -16.78
C THR A 6 32.92 -8.19 -15.35
N PRO A 7 32.89 -7.29 -14.34
CA PRO A 7 32.57 -7.70 -12.99
C PRO A 7 31.09 -8.08 -12.89
N LYS A 8 30.84 -9.31 -12.43
CA LYS A 8 29.51 -9.79 -12.02
C LYS A 8 28.96 -8.88 -10.92
N LEU A 9 27.87 -8.19 -11.19
CA LEU A 9 26.95 -7.68 -10.18
C LEU A 9 26.29 -8.89 -9.48
N SER A 10 26.95 -9.47 -8.48
CA SER A 10 26.34 -10.49 -7.62
C SER A 10 26.83 -10.45 -6.18
N GLU A 11 27.28 -9.30 -5.68
CA GLU A 11 27.72 -9.16 -4.29
C GLU A 11 27.11 -7.94 -3.62
N TYR A 12 25.79 -7.94 -3.45
CA TYR A 12 25.09 -7.28 -2.34
C TYR A 12 23.76 -7.99 -2.10
N SER A 13 23.81 -9.20 -1.57
CA SER A 13 22.68 -9.81 -0.86
C SER A 13 23.25 -10.47 0.39
N THR A 14 23.36 -9.67 1.45
CA THR A 14 23.24 -10.24 2.80
C THR A 14 21.76 -10.37 3.09
N ASP A 15 21.13 -11.34 2.44
CA ASP A 15 19.80 -11.84 2.79
C ASP A 15 19.92 -12.51 4.17
N GLU A 16 19.85 -11.72 5.22
CA GLU A 16 19.11 -12.19 6.39
C GLU A 16 17.64 -12.16 5.98
N GLN A 17 17.19 -13.23 5.29
CA GLN A 17 15.78 -13.47 5.04
C GLN A 17 15.04 -13.21 6.34
N SER A 18 14.19 -12.18 6.31
CA SER A 18 13.30 -11.90 7.42
C SER A 18 12.50 -13.16 7.72
N GLN A 19 12.66 -13.68 8.94
CA GLN A 19 11.91 -14.82 9.39
C GLN A 19 10.59 -14.32 9.96
N ASN A 20 9.49 -14.64 9.28
CA ASN A 20 8.17 -14.41 9.84
C ASN A 20 7.94 -15.35 11.03
N VAL A 21 7.56 -14.78 12.17
CA VAL A 21 7.29 -15.50 13.40
C VAL A 21 5.91 -15.16 13.96
N PRO A 22 5.25 -16.08 14.69
CA PRO A 22 3.95 -15.80 15.28
C PRO A 22 4.01 -14.62 16.25
N ILE A 23 2.97 -13.78 16.22
CA ILE A 23 2.86 -12.63 17.12
C ILE A 23 2.74 -13.02 18.61
N GLU A 24 2.44 -14.29 18.90
CA GLU A 24 2.44 -14.88 20.26
C GLU A 24 3.74 -14.64 21.04
N ILE A 25 4.85 -14.38 20.34
CA ILE A 25 6.14 -14.04 20.94
C ILE A 25 6.09 -12.71 21.71
N LEU A 26 5.13 -11.82 21.40
CA LEU A 26 4.92 -10.61 22.20
C LEU A 26 4.54 -10.97 23.64
N THR A 27 5.13 -10.23 24.58
CA THR A 27 4.92 -10.48 26.02
C THR A 27 4.44 -9.24 26.77
N GLY A 28 3.72 -9.50 27.86
CA GLY A 28 3.26 -8.48 28.79
C GLY A 28 2.47 -7.34 28.12
N GLN A 29 2.79 -6.11 28.53
CA GLN A 29 2.07 -4.91 28.11
C GLN A 29 2.06 -4.70 26.58
N HIS A 30 3.13 -5.05 25.88
CA HIS A 30 3.21 -4.91 24.41
C HIS A 30 2.18 -5.78 23.70
N ARG A 31 1.99 -7.02 24.14
CA ARG A 31 0.97 -7.92 23.58
C ARG A 31 -0.43 -7.38 23.82
N ASP A 32 -0.70 -6.90 25.03
CA ASP A 32 -2.02 -6.41 25.41
C ASP A 32 -2.38 -5.15 24.61
N ILE A 33 -1.42 -4.23 24.43
CA ILE A 33 -1.59 -3.03 23.61
C ILE A 33 -1.84 -3.40 22.15
N PHE A 34 -1.02 -4.27 21.57
CA PHE A 34 -1.19 -4.70 20.18
C PHE A 34 -2.56 -5.36 19.94
N THR A 35 -2.94 -6.30 20.81
CA THR A 35 -4.21 -7.03 20.71
C THR A 35 -5.39 -6.07 20.77
N ARG A 36 -5.35 -5.11 21.70
CA ARG A 36 -6.38 -4.08 21.84
C ARG A 36 -6.43 -3.17 20.61
N ALA A 37 -5.28 -2.72 20.11
CA ALA A 37 -5.20 -1.85 18.95
C ALA A 37 -5.78 -2.52 17.69
N VAL A 38 -5.50 -3.82 17.48
CA VAL A 38 -6.15 -4.60 16.41
C VAL A 38 -7.66 -4.68 16.64
N GLY A 39 -8.10 -4.97 17.87
CA GLY A 39 -9.52 -4.97 18.23
C GLY A 39 -10.23 -3.64 17.95
N ASN A 40 -9.61 -2.52 18.28
CA ASN A 40 -10.13 -1.18 18.01
C ASN A 40 -10.31 -0.96 16.51
N VAL A 41 -9.32 -1.28 15.67
CA VAL A 41 -9.44 -1.18 14.20
C VAL A 41 -10.56 -2.07 13.67
N LEU A 42 -10.60 -3.34 14.07
CA LEU A 42 -11.59 -4.29 13.58
C LEU A 42 -13.03 -3.94 14.02
N SER A 43 -13.18 -3.23 15.13
CA SER A 43 -14.49 -2.74 15.59
C SER A 43 -15.05 -1.60 14.72
N THR A 44 -14.24 -0.98 13.87
CA THR A 44 -14.68 0.12 13.01
C THR A 44 -15.58 -0.36 11.88
N GLU A 45 -16.56 0.46 11.50
CA GLU A 45 -17.45 0.19 10.37
C GLU A 45 -16.65 0.04 9.06
N ILE A 46 -15.62 0.87 8.84
CA ILE A 46 -14.80 0.81 7.62
C ILE A 46 -14.02 -0.51 7.51
N ALA A 47 -13.51 -1.05 8.62
CA ALA A 47 -12.88 -2.37 8.63
C ALA A 47 -13.89 -3.48 8.34
N GLN A 48 -15.03 -3.49 9.03
CA GLN A 48 -16.09 -4.48 8.83
C GLN A 48 -16.57 -4.51 7.37
N ILE A 49 -16.86 -3.35 6.78
CA ILE A 49 -17.30 -3.27 5.37
C ILE A 49 -16.18 -3.67 4.41
N THR A 50 -14.92 -3.32 4.70
CA THR A 50 -13.79 -3.68 3.83
C THR A 50 -13.57 -5.19 3.81
N TYR A 51 -13.54 -5.85 4.96
CA TYR A 51 -13.38 -7.30 5.03
C TYR A 51 -14.62 -8.05 4.51
N ALA A 52 -15.82 -7.51 4.70
CA ALA A 52 -17.03 -8.07 4.12
C ALA A 52 -17.01 -8.08 2.60
N GLN A 53 -16.51 -7.02 1.95
CA GLN A 53 -16.32 -7.03 0.50
C GLN A 53 -15.39 -8.16 0.06
N ILE A 54 -14.27 -8.37 0.76
CA ILE A 54 -13.31 -9.45 0.44
C ILE A 54 -13.98 -10.82 0.60
N ALA A 55 -14.72 -11.03 1.70
CA ALA A 55 -15.44 -12.28 1.95
C ALA A 55 -16.58 -12.52 0.93
N ASP A 56 -17.22 -11.45 0.45
CA ASP A 56 -18.23 -11.47 -0.61
C ASP A 56 -17.59 -11.84 -1.97
N GLY A 57 -16.34 -11.41 -2.18
CA GLY A 57 -15.55 -11.67 -3.37
C GLY A 57 -15.54 -10.52 -4.39
N LEU A 58 -16.29 -9.44 -4.13
CA LEU A 58 -16.29 -8.24 -4.97
C LEU A 58 -16.21 -6.95 -4.13
N PRO A 59 -15.54 -5.90 -4.63
CA PRO A 59 -15.67 -4.56 -4.06
C PRO A 59 -17.03 -3.98 -4.38
N LEU A 60 -17.56 -3.09 -3.55
CA LEU A 60 -18.77 -2.34 -3.87
C LEU A 60 -18.53 -1.39 -5.04
N SER A 61 -19.56 -1.19 -5.85
CA SER A 61 -19.57 -0.23 -6.96
C SER A 61 -19.18 1.18 -6.50
N SER A 62 -19.60 1.60 -5.30
CA SER A 62 -19.21 2.87 -4.69
C SER A 62 -17.72 2.94 -4.36
N VAL A 63 -17.13 1.84 -3.89
CA VAL A 63 -15.73 1.72 -3.51
C VAL A 63 -14.82 1.75 -4.75
N GLU A 64 -15.21 1.07 -5.83
CA GLU A 64 -14.48 1.17 -7.10
C GLU A 64 -14.47 2.62 -7.62
N LYS A 65 -15.64 3.27 -7.64
CA LYS A 65 -15.81 4.65 -8.12
C LYS A 65 -15.04 5.68 -7.29
N ASP A 66 -14.69 5.32 -6.06
CA ASP A 66 -13.88 6.09 -5.11
C ASP A 66 -12.37 5.84 -5.27
N THR A 67 -11.93 5.35 -6.43
CA THR A 67 -10.50 5.19 -6.73
C THR A 67 -9.90 6.46 -7.35
N TYR A 68 -8.65 6.81 -6.96
CA TYR A 68 -7.95 8.05 -7.32
C TYR A 68 -8.02 8.37 -8.83
N ALA A 69 -7.63 7.41 -9.66
CA ALA A 69 -7.79 7.51 -11.09
C ALA A 69 -9.15 6.93 -11.45
N PHE A 70 -10.17 7.79 -11.55
CA PHE A 70 -11.44 7.48 -12.21
C PHE A 70 -11.19 6.45 -13.32
N ARG A 71 -11.83 5.28 -13.22
CA ARG A 71 -11.73 4.16 -14.16
C ARG A 71 -10.52 3.26 -13.96
N ALA A 72 -10.43 2.63 -12.79
CA ALA A 72 -9.71 1.38 -12.72
C ALA A 72 -10.44 0.39 -13.65
N LEU A 73 -11.78 0.31 -13.54
CA LEU A 73 -12.66 -0.41 -14.45
C LEU A 73 -13.29 0.52 -15.48
N THR A 74 -13.80 -0.06 -16.55
CA THR A 74 -14.50 0.67 -17.61
C THR A 74 -15.96 0.90 -17.21
N TYR A 75 -16.61 1.94 -17.75
CA TYR A 75 -17.96 2.34 -17.31
C TYR A 75 -19.03 1.26 -17.51
N ASP A 76 -18.82 0.40 -18.49
CA ASP A 76 -19.65 -0.75 -18.85
C ASP A 76 -19.39 -1.99 -17.98
N HIS A 77 -18.47 -1.93 -17.02
CA HIS A 77 -18.20 -3.06 -16.15
C HIS A 77 -19.43 -3.40 -15.29
N PRO A 78 -19.90 -4.66 -15.26
CA PRO A 78 -21.15 -5.06 -14.61
C PRO A 78 -21.16 -4.82 -13.10
N LEU A 79 -19.99 -4.79 -12.46
CA LEU A 79 -19.82 -4.36 -11.06
C LEU A 79 -20.60 -3.09 -10.74
N HIS A 80 -20.61 -2.11 -11.67
CA HIS A 80 -21.19 -0.80 -11.40
C HIS A 80 -22.69 -0.81 -11.15
N THR A 81 -23.40 -1.82 -11.69
CA THR A 81 -24.85 -1.97 -11.59
C THR A 81 -25.26 -3.17 -10.75
N ASN A 82 -24.41 -4.19 -10.65
CA ASN A 82 -24.80 -5.49 -10.09
C ASN A 82 -24.28 -5.73 -8.66
N HIS A 83 -23.28 -4.98 -8.20
CA HIS A 83 -22.72 -5.09 -6.84
C HIS A 83 -22.73 -3.73 -6.14
N ILE A 84 -23.95 -3.21 -5.91
CA ILE A 84 -24.20 -1.91 -5.26
C ILE A 84 -24.17 -2.07 -3.74
N ASP A 85 -24.70 -3.18 -3.25
CA ASP A 85 -24.77 -3.55 -1.85
C ASP A 85 -24.07 -4.90 -1.65
N LEU A 86 -23.61 -5.15 -0.42
CA LEU A 86 -23.06 -6.44 -0.03
C LEU A 86 -24.15 -7.51 -0.10
N CYS A 87 -23.77 -8.75 -0.42
CA CYS A 87 -24.67 -9.88 -0.26
C CYS A 87 -25.13 -9.99 1.20
N PRO A 88 -26.40 -10.37 1.48
CA PRO A 88 -26.95 -10.41 2.84
C PRO A 88 -26.08 -11.18 3.84
N THR A 89 -25.46 -12.28 3.41
CA THR A 89 -24.62 -13.13 4.25
C THR A 89 -23.18 -12.67 4.39
N ALA A 90 -22.71 -11.69 3.60
CA ALA A 90 -21.31 -11.28 3.61
C ALA A 90 -20.93 -10.64 4.97
N LEU A 91 -21.78 -9.76 5.50
CA LEU A 91 -21.57 -9.15 6.81
C LEU A 91 -21.63 -10.16 7.96
N GLU A 92 -22.52 -11.15 7.88
CA GLU A 92 -22.64 -12.21 8.89
C GLU A 92 -21.36 -13.05 8.91
N LYS A 93 -20.89 -13.52 7.75
CA LYS A 93 -19.62 -14.24 7.63
C LYS A 93 -18.43 -13.44 8.16
N THR A 94 -18.37 -12.14 7.90
CA THR A 94 -17.29 -11.29 8.44
C THR A 94 -17.39 -11.13 9.95
N ARG A 95 -18.60 -11.07 10.50
CA ARG A 95 -18.79 -11.03 11.96
C ARG A 95 -18.41 -12.35 12.61
N GLU A 96 -18.69 -13.49 11.99
CA GLU A 96 -18.24 -14.80 12.44
C GLU A 96 -16.71 -14.89 12.39
N LEU A 97 -16.11 -14.52 11.25
CA LEU A 97 -14.65 -14.45 11.10
C LEU A 97 -14.01 -13.53 12.14
N TYR A 98 -14.67 -12.41 12.47
CA TYR A 98 -14.21 -11.50 13.51
C TYR A 98 -14.34 -12.11 14.93
N ALA A 99 -15.46 -12.76 15.23
CA ALA A 99 -15.68 -13.39 16.53
C ALA A 99 -14.70 -14.54 16.78
N ASP A 100 -14.38 -15.29 15.72
CA ASP A 100 -13.41 -16.38 15.76
C ASP A 100 -11.97 -15.90 15.51
N PHE A 101 -11.77 -14.61 15.21
CA PHE A 101 -10.45 -14.07 14.91
C PHE A 101 -9.58 -14.15 16.16
N ASN A 102 -8.54 -14.96 16.08
CA ASN A 102 -7.49 -15.03 17.07
C ASN A 102 -6.29 -14.22 16.56
N PRO A 103 -6.00 -13.03 17.12
CA PRO A 103 -4.87 -12.20 16.70
C PRO A 103 -3.53 -12.94 16.76
N HIS A 104 -3.43 -13.99 17.58
CA HIS A 104 -2.25 -14.82 17.72
C HIS A 104 -1.87 -15.63 16.48
N THR A 105 -2.78 -15.78 15.50
CA THR A 105 -2.49 -16.46 14.23
C THR A 105 -1.72 -15.60 13.23
N LEU A 106 -1.52 -14.32 13.54
CA LEU A 106 -0.76 -13.40 12.70
C LEU A 106 0.74 -13.67 12.79
N CYS A 107 1.44 -13.54 11.67
CA CYS A 107 2.88 -13.79 11.55
C CYS A 107 3.58 -12.51 11.11
N MET A 108 4.56 -12.01 11.84
CA MET A 108 5.24 -10.77 11.48
C MET A 108 6.74 -10.99 11.33
N ASP A 109 7.38 -10.08 10.62
CA ASP A 109 8.83 -9.95 10.57
C ASP A 109 9.42 -9.98 12.00
N CYS A 110 10.37 -10.88 12.25
CA CYS A 110 10.95 -11.05 13.58
C CYS A 110 11.69 -9.79 14.06
N LYS A 111 12.34 -9.04 13.17
CA LYS A 111 13.04 -7.80 13.49
C LYS A 111 12.04 -6.73 13.94
N LEU A 112 10.88 -6.65 13.30
CA LEU A 112 9.79 -5.75 13.70
C LEU A 112 9.25 -6.12 15.10
N ILE A 113 8.96 -7.40 15.36
CA ILE A 113 8.52 -7.86 16.69
C ILE A 113 9.54 -7.50 17.76
N HIS A 114 10.82 -7.81 17.53
CA HIS A 114 11.88 -7.51 18.48
C HIS A 114 12.06 -6.00 18.69
N ALA A 115 12.00 -5.20 17.62
CA ALA A 115 12.10 -3.74 17.71
C ALA A 115 10.92 -3.14 18.49
N TYR A 116 9.70 -3.65 18.30
CA TYR A 116 8.52 -3.24 19.06
C TYR A 116 8.67 -3.58 20.55
N GLN A 117 9.04 -4.83 20.86
CA GLN A 117 9.22 -5.30 22.24
C GLN A 117 10.35 -4.57 22.99
N ALA A 118 11.41 -4.18 22.27
CA ALA A 118 12.53 -3.43 22.83
C ALA A 118 12.21 -1.94 23.06
N ALA A 119 11.23 -1.38 22.37
CA ALA A 119 10.86 0.02 22.51
C ALA A 119 10.00 0.25 23.76
N SER A 120 10.37 1.24 24.58
CA SER A 120 9.60 1.61 25.77
C SER A 120 8.20 2.11 25.38
N PRO A 121 7.12 1.63 26.05
CA PRO A 121 5.77 2.15 25.83
C PRO A 121 5.70 3.67 25.92
N GLY A 122 5.03 4.30 24.95
CA GLY A 122 4.92 5.75 24.82
C GLY A 122 6.10 6.46 24.15
N SER A 123 7.21 5.78 23.86
CA SER A 123 8.29 6.35 23.04
C SER A 123 7.88 6.50 21.57
N ARG A 124 8.52 7.42 20.83
CA ARG A 124 8.29 7.58 19.38
C ARG A 124 8.51 6.27 18.62
N ALA A 125 9.61 5.57 18.92
CA ALA A 125 9.91 4.28 18.33
C ALA A 125 8.80 3.25 18.57
N PHE A 126 8.30 3.15 19.81
CA PHE A 126 7.18 2.27 20.14
C PHE A 126 5.92 2.61 19.33
N GLN A 127 5.58 3.90 19.25
CA GLN A 127 4.41 4.37 18.52
C GLN A 127 4.49 4.05 17.03
N THR A 128 5.66 4.28 16.41
CA THR A 128 5.90 3.98 14.99
C THR A 128 5.78 2.47 14.73
N ARG A 129 6.44 1.64 15.55
CA ARG A 129 6.39 0.17 15.41
C ARG A 129 5.01 -0.42 15.68
N LEU A 130 4.23 0.19 16.59
CA LEU A 130 2.83 -0.20 16.79
C LEU A 130 2.02 0.03 15.51
N ILE A 131 2.12 1.22 14.89
CA ILE A 131 1.39 1.52 13.66
C ILE A 131 1.82 0.58 12.52
N GLU A 132 3.12 0.25 12.42
CA GLU A 132 3.64 -0.74 11.47
C GLU A 132 3.02 -2.12 11.68
N LEU A 133 3.02 -2.63 12.91
CA LEU A 133 2.38 -3.91 13.25
C LEU A 133 0.88 -3.91 12.94
N ILE A 134 0.18 -2.80 13.15
CA ILE A 134 -1.25 -2.68 12.82
C ILE A 134 -1.48 -2.69 11.31
N ALA A 135 -0.64 -2.03 10.53
CA ALA A 135 -0.72 -2.08 9.07
C ALA A 135 -0.54 -3.51 8.54
N VAL A 136 0.47 -4.23 9.05
CA VAL A 136 0.70 -5.64 8.67
C VAL A 136 -0.44 -6.54 9.15
N ALA A 137 -1.00 -6.32 10.34
CA ALA A 137 -2.15 -7.08 10.82
C ALA A 137 -3.36 -6.91 9.90
N ILE A 138 -3.69 -5.67 9.52
CA ILE A 138 -4.78 -5.36 8.60
C ILE A 138 -4.60 -6.08 7.27
N HIS A 139 -3.37 -6.02 6.74
CA HIS A 139 -2.97 -6.67 5.50
C HIS A 139 -3.17 -8.20 5.57
N GLN A 140 -2.65 -8.83 6.63
CA GLN A 140 -2.72 -10.29 6.78
C GLN A 140 -4.12 -10.81 7.00
N ILE A 141 -4.97 -10.08 7.72
CA ILE A 141 -6.39 -10.44 7.87
C ILE A 141 -7.05 -10.46 6.49
N ALA A 142 -6.80 -9.45 5.65
CA ALA A 142 -7.32 -9.42 4.28
C ALA A 142 -6.79 -10.60 3.44
N VAL A 143 -5.49 -10.92 3.52
CA VAL A 143 -4.88 -12.08 2.86
C VAL A 143 -5.57 -13.38 3.30
N GLN A 144 -5.76 -13.59 4.61
CA GLN A 144 -6.39 -14.77 5.15
C GLN A 144 -7.84 -14.91 4.66
N ILE A 145 -8.64 -13.85 4.75
CA ILE A 145 -10.04 -13.86 4.29
C ILE A 145 -10.12 -14.14 2.79
N PHE A 146 -9.25 -13.50 1.99
CA PHE A 146 -9.22 -13.73 0.55
C PHE A 146 -8.89 -15.20 0.20
N LYS A 147 -7.94 -15.80 0.92
CA LYS A 147 -7.52 -17.19 0.73
C LYS A 147 -8.56 -18.24 1.17
N LEU A 148 -9.50 -17.88 2.05
CA LEU A 148 -10.64 -18.76 2.34
C LEU A 148 -11.49 -18.99 1.09
N ASP A 149 -11.41 -18.08 0.12
CA ASP A 149 -12.02 -18.22 -1.21
C ASP A 149 -13.53 -18.53 -1.12
N THR A 150 -14.21 -17.89 -0.15
CA THR A 150 -15.65 -18.08 0.12
C THR A 150 -16.57 -17.16 -0.69
N GLY A 151 -15.99 -16.46 -1.68
CA GLY A 151 -16.69 -15.45 -2.47
C GLY A 151 -17.93 -16.00 -3.15
N LEU A 152 -19.02 -15.25 -3.10
CA LEU A 152 -20.33 -15.61 -3.66
C LEU A 152 -20.43 -15.31 -5.16
N HIS A 153 -19.48 -14.53 -5.68
CA HIS A 153 -19.50 -13.95 -7.02
C HIS A 153 -18.55 -14.64 -8.01
N LYS A 154 -18.23 -15.93 -7.81
CA LYS A 154 -17.34 -16.66 -8.74
C LYS A 154 -18.00 -16.98 -10.07
N ASP A 155 -19.32 -17.22 -10.06
CA ASP A 155 -20.06 -17.75 -11.20
C ASP A 155 -20.96 -16.70 -11.90
N ASP A 156 -21.00 -15.45 -11.42
CA ASP A 156 -21.87 -14.41 -11.97
C ASP A 156 -21.25 -13.62 -13.14
N GLY A 157 -19.99 -13.92 -13.47
CA GLY A 157 -19.25 -13.30 -14.56
C GLY A 157 -18.81 -11.86 -14.30
N ILE A 158 -19.03 -11.29 -13.11
CA ILE A 158 -18.62 -9.92 -12.78
C ILE A 158 -17.10 -9.84 -12.65
N ALA A 159 -16.49 -10.74 -11.89
CA ALA A 159 -15.04 -10.75 -11.68
C ALA A 159 -14.25 -11.16 -12.94
N SER A 160 -14.82 -12.02 -13.78
CA SER A 160 -14.21 -12.51 -15.02
C SER A 160 -14.53 -11.64 -16.24
N TRP A 161 -15.21 -10.51 -16.06
CA TRP A 161 -15.59 -9.65 -17.16
C TRP A 161 -14.36 -9.05 -17.84
N THR A 162 -14.32 -9.14 -19.18
CA THR A 162 -13.22 -8.59 -19.99
C THR A 162 -13.73 -7.46 -20.88
N PRO A 163 -13.06 -6.30 -20.91
CA PRO A 163 -13.46 -5.22 -21.81
C PRO A 163 -13.20 -5.59 -23.27
N PRO A 164 -13.97 -5.01 -24.21
CA PRO A 164 -13.71 -5.16 -25.65
C PRO A 164 -12.26 -4.81 -26.02
N LYS A 165 -11.69 -5.48 -27.02
CA LYS A 165 -10.29 -5.25 -27.46
C LYS A 165 -10.08 -3.84 -28.02
N GLU A 166 -11.15 -3.20 -28.46
CA GLU A 166 -11.19 -1.81 -28.94
C GLU A 166 -11.00 -0.78 -27.81
N ASN A 167 -11.11 -1.20 -26.53
CA ASN A 167 -10.85 -0.32 -25.40
C ASN A 167 -9.34 -0.09 -25.20
N THR A 168 -8.76 0.68 -26.11
CA THR A 168 -7.32 0.97 -26.16
C THR A 168 -6.76 1.53 -24.86
N MET A 169 -7.56 2.29 -24.09
CA MET A 169 -7.12 2.86 -22.81
C MET A 169 -6.98 1.79 -21.73
N PHE A 170 -7.90 0.83 -21.66
CA PHE A 170 -7.80 -0.28 -20.71
C PHE A 170 -6.59 -1.16 -21.04
N TRP A 171 -6.46 -1.57 -22.31
CA TRP A 171 -5.37 -2.47 -22.73
C TRP A 171 -4.01 -1.79 -22.70
N ARG A 172 -3.91 -0.46 -22.87
CA ARG A 172 -2.66 0.28 -22.59
C ARG A 172 -2.22 0.16 -21.13
N ARG A 173 -3.17 0.09 -20.19
CA ARG A 173 -2.88 -0.02 -18.74
C ARG A 173 -2.71 -1.46 -18.26
N ASN A 174 -3.21 -2.42 -19.03
CA ASN A 174 -3.19 -3.84 -18.73
C ASN A 174 -2.85 -4.59 -20.03
N PRO A 175 -1.58 -4.52 -20.49
CA PRO A 175 -1.20 -4.96 -21.83
C PRO A 175 -1.29 -6.47 -22.03
N ASN A 176 -1.11 -7.24 -20.96
CA ASN A 176 -1.13 -8.70 -21.01
C ASN A 176 -2.56 -9.19 -20.80
N ASP A 177 -3.11 -8.95 -19.60
CA ASP A 177 -4.41 -9.46 -19.18
C ASP A 177 -5.10 -8.50 -18.20
N PRO A 178 -6.44 -8.61 -18.02
CA PRO A 178 -7.13 -7.96 -16.92
C PRO A 178 -6.48 -8.30 -15.57
N PRO A 179 -6.58 -7.40 -14.57
CA PRO A 179 -6.09 -7.71 -13.23
C PRO A 179 -6.74 -9.00 -12.68
N PRO A 180 -5.98 -9.86 -11.97
CA PRO A 180 -6.48 -11.12 -11.42
C PRO A 180 -7.45 -10.93 -10.25
N THR A 181 -7.64 -9.70 -9.77
CA THR A 181 -8.57 -9.33 -8.71
C THR A 181 -9.09 -7.91 -8.93
N LEU A 182 -10.33 -7.66 -8.48
CA LEU A 182 -10.92 -6.32 -8.47
C LEU A 182 -10.52 -5.50 -7.22
N PHE A 183 -10.02 -6.15 -6.17
CA PHE A 183 -9.45 -5.50 -4.99
C PHE A 183 -8.02 -5.04 -5.29
N ARG A 184 -7.88 -3.81 -5.77
CA ARG A 184 -6.57 -3.34 -6.24
C ARG A 184 -6.22 -1.94 -5.80
N HIS A 185 -4.95 -1.79 -5.45
CA HIS A 185 -4.27 -0.51 -5.42
C HIS A 185 -3.50 -0.32 -6.73
N ARG A 186 -3.49 0.88 -7.32
CA ARG A 186 -2.86 1.12 -8.63
C ARG A 186 -1.36 0.76 -8.66
N PHE A 187 -0.68 1.03 -7.56
CA PHE A 187 0.78 0.87 -7.42
C PHE A 187 1.23 -0.43 -6.76
N TYR A 188 0.33 -1.22 -6.17
CA TYR A 188 0.70 -2.49 -5.52
C TYR A 188 0.10 -3.65 -6.32
N ARG A 189 0.73 -3.95 -7.46
CA ARG A 189 0.26 -4.94 -8.45
C ARG A 189 1.36 -5.90 -8.91
N ASP A 190 2.50 -5.90 -8.24
CA ASP A 190 3.65 -6.74 -8.57
C ASP A 190 3.48 -8.14 -7.96
N TYR A 191 2.35 -8.80 -8.26
CA TYR A 191 1.93 -10.05 -7.64
C TYR A 191 2.95 -11.19 -7.80
N ASP A 192 3.83 -11.11 -8.78
CA ASP A 192 4.85 -12.12 -9.03
C ASP A 192 6.02 -12.06 -8.03
N GLN A 193 6.25 -10.93 -7.35
CA GLN A 193 7.28 -10.81 -6.31
C GLN A 193 6.71 -10.85 -4.88
N TYR A 194 5.38 -10.79 -4.74
CA TYR A 194 4.71 -10.79 -3.45
C TYR A 194 4.70 -12.21 -2.85
N PRO A 195 5.07 -12.41 -1.57
CA PRO A 195 5.11 -13.73 -0.93
C PRO A 195 3.81 -14.52 -1.04
N GLU A 196 2.66 -13.84 -0.97
CA GLU A 196 1.31 -14.41 -1.08
C GLU A 196 0.61 -14.03 -2.38
N GLY A 197 1.38 -13.54 -3.36
CA GLY A 197 0.96 -13.24 -4.70
C GLY A 197 -0.19 -12.24 -4.79
N VAL A 198 -1.29 -12.64 -5.41
CA VAL A 198 -2.48 -11.79 -5.56
C VAL A 198 -3.08 -11.40 -4.21
N ALA A 199 -2.97 -12.27 -3.19
CA ALA A 199 -3.55 -12.02 -1.88
C ALA A 199 -2.90 -10.81 -1.20
N ASP A 200 -1.59 -10.61 -1.33
CA ASP A 200 -0.91 -9.40 -0.80
C ASP A 200 -1.42 -8.13 -1.49
N GLY A 201 -1.75 -8.22 -2.79
CA GLY A 201 -2.43 -7.15 -3.51
C GLY A 201 -3.77 -6.74 -2.87
N VAL A 202 -4.53 -7.73 -2.40
CA VAL A 202 -5.79 -7.53 -1.67
C VAL A 202 -5.50 -6.94 -0.28
N GLY A 203 -4.43 -7.37 0.38
CA GLY A 203 -3.95 -6.80 1.64
C GLY A 203 -3.66 -5.30 1.54
N TYR A 204 -2.87 -4.89 0.55
CA TYR A 204 -2.59 -3.47 0.29
C TYR A 204 -3.85 -2.68 -0.07
N TRP A 205 -4.79 -3.28 -0.80
CA TRP A 205 -6.09 -2.65 -1.05
C TRP A 205 -6.85 -2.43 0.27
N ALA A 206 -6.90 -3.43 1.14
CA ALA A 206 -7.58 -3.33 2.43
C ALA A 206 -6.97 -2.25 3.34
N GLU A 207 -5.64 -2.19 3.44
CA GLU A 207 -4.94 -1.11 4.14
C GLU A 207 -5.35 0.26 3.63
N ALA A 208 -5.31 0.46 2.31
CA ALA A 208 -5.68 1.73 1.70
C ALA A 208 -7.15 2.10 1.90
N ARG A 209 -8.04 1.11 2.09
CA ARG A 209 -9.44 1.34 2.45
C ARG A 209 -9.62 1.69 3.91
N ILE A 210 -9.00 0.93 4.82
CA ILE A 210 -9.19 1.02 6.26
C ILE A 210 -8.39 2.18 6.86
N LEU A 211 -7.08 2.21 6.63
CA LEU A 211 -6.20 3.26 7.15
C LEU A 211 -6.36 4.56 6.36
N GLY A 212 -6.71 4.46 5.08
CA GLY A 212 -6.77 5.59 4.15
C GLY A 212 -5.61 5.63 3.16
N GLY A 213 -4.56 4.84 3.39
CA GLY A 213 -3.48 4.55 2.46
C GLY A 213 -2.68 3.32 2.89
N VAL A 214 -1.86 2.78 2.00
CA VAL A 214 -0.84 1.79 2.40
C VAL A 214 0.17 2.50 3.30
N ALA A 215 0.44 1.92 4.48
CA ALA A 215 1.35 2.53 5.45
C ALA A 215 2.81 2.21 5.10
N LEU A 216 3.63 3.26 5.00
CA LEU A 216 5.03 3.21 4.63
C LEU A 216 5.88 3.94 5.68
N PHE A 217 7.15 3.56 5.78
CA PHE A 217 8.05 4.02 6.83
C PHE A 217 9.34 4.55 6.23
N ASP A 218 9.97 5.51 6.91
CA ASP A 218 11.31 5.95 6.56
C ASP A 218 12.34 4.91 7.02
N ARG A 219 12.95 4.23 6.05
CA ARG A 219 13.99 3.23 6.28
C ARG A 219 15.40 3.79 6.05
N ARG A 220 15.52 5.08 5.71
CA ARG A 220 16.82 5.73 5.50
C ARG A 220 17.59 5.77 6.82
N LYS A 221 18.90 5.56 6.72
CA LYS A 221 19.79 5.71 7.87
C LYS A 221 20.16 7.19 8.02
N PRO A 222 20.48 7.68 9.22
CA PRO A 222 20.86 9.09 9.41
C PRO A 222 22.02 9.57 8.52
N GLU A 223 22.91 8.66 8.13
CA GLU A 223 24.03 8.88 7.23
C GLU A 223 23.70 8.76 5.73
N SER A 224 22.47 8.39 5.38
CA SER A 224 22.05 8.26 3.98
C SER A 224 22.09 9.61 3.27
N VAL A 225 22.83 9.67 2.16
CA VAL A 225 22.82 10.80 1.25
C VAL A 225 21.76 10.51 0.17
N PRO A 226 20.80 11.42 -0.08
CA PRO A 226 19.84 11.22 -1.16
C PRO A 226 20.55 11.00 -2.49
N SER A 227 20.06 10.03 -3.28
CA SER A 227 20.50 9.84 -4.66
C SER A 227 20.33 11.14 -5.46
N ILE A 228 21.18 11.37 -6.46
CA ILE A 228 21.11 12.55 -7.34
C ILE A 228 19.69 12.67 -7.93
N GLY A 229 19.08 13.85 -7.84
CA GLY A 229 17.71 14.12 -8.28
C GLY A 229 16.63 13.88 -7.22
N LEU A 230 16.99 13.33 -6.05
CA LEU A 230 16.09 13.11 -4.91
C LEU A 230 16.35 14.09 -3.74
N GLU A 231 16.99 15.23 -3.98
CA GLU A 231 17.30 16.24 -2.97
C GLU A 231 16.04 16.90 -2.36
N HIS A 232 14.90 16.72 -3.01
CA HIS A 232 13.59 17.21 -2.61
C HIS A 232 12.87 16.30 -1.59
N LEU A 233 13.43 15.11 -1.30
CA LEU A 233 12.81 14.21 -0.33
C LEU A 233 12.71 14.88 1.05
N PRO A 234 11.68 14.55 1.85
CA PRO A 234 11.60 15.00 3.23
C PRO A 234 12.87 14.63 4.01
N SER A 235 13.19 15.43 5.02
CA SER A 235 14.27 15.13 5.97
C SER A 235 14.12 13.72 6.54
N ILE A 236 15.24 13.06 6.79
CA ILE A 236 15.26 11.70 7.34
C ILE A 236 14.67 11.75 8.75
N ASP A 237 13.61 10.98 8.97
CA ASP A 237 12.99 10.80 10.28
C ASP A 237 12.54 9.33 10.41
N PRO A 238 13.25 8.50 11.19
CA PRO A 238 12.94 7.07 11.33
C PRO A 238 11.59 6.79 11.99
N ASP A 239 10.92 7.80 12.54
CA ASP A 239 9.57 7.70 13.09
C ASP A 239 8.50 8.33 12.19
N ALA A 240 8.87 8.83 11.01
CA ALA A 240 7.91 9.33 10.03
C ALA A 240 7.11 8.18 9.43
N ILE A 241 5.80 8.43 9.33
CA ILE A 241 4.82 7.49 8.79
C ILE A 241 4.21 8.15 7.57
N TYR A 242 4.19 7.43 6.47
CA TYR A 242 3.67 7.92 5.20
C TYR A 242 2.51 7.05 4.75
N PHE A 243 1.48 7.66 4.19
CA PHE A 243 0.38 6.94 3.55
C PHE A 243 0.44 7.09 2.04
N HIS A 244 0.16 5.99 1.34
CA HIS A 244 -0.08 5.96 -0.09
C HIS A 244 -1.55 5.66 -0.33
N SER A 245 -2.34 6.72 -0.52
CA SER A 245 -3.78 6.61 -0.75
C SER A 245 -4.11 6.20 -2.18
N ASN A 246 -5.25 5.51 -2.33
CA ASN A 246 -5.86 5.23 -3.64
C ASN A 246 -7.25 5.86 -3.76
N ARG A 247 -7.58 6.84 -2.90
CA ARG A 247 -8.91 7.45 -2.83
C ARG A 247 -9.09 8.54 -3.86
N LYS A 248 -10.31 8.69 -4.36
CA LYS A 248 -10.68 9.81 -5.23
C LYS A 248 -10.60 11.13 -4.46
N ARG A 249 -10.15 12.20 -5.13
CA ARG A 249 -9.99 13.55 -4.53
C ARG A 249 -9.03 13.61 -3.33
N VAL A 250 -8.11 12.66 -3.23
CA VAL A 250 -6.91 12.72 -2.38
C VAL A 250 -5.70 12.86 -3.31
N THR A 251 -4.46 12.75 -2.86
CA THR A 251 -3.29 12.68 -3.75
C THR A 251 -3.00 11.25 -4.22
N TYR A 252 -2.37 11.06 -5.38
CA TYR A 252 -1.76 9.77 -5.75
C TYR A 252 -0.37 9.59 -5.14
N ARG A 253 0.23 10.70 -4.71
CA ARG A 253 1.59 10.69 -4.19
C ARG A 253 1.58 10.17 -2.77
N ILE A 254 2.70 9.62 -2.36
CA ILE A 254 2.93 9.23 -0.98
C ILE A 254 3.02 10.50 -0.16
N TYR A 255 2.45 10.51 1.04
CA TYR A 255 2.49 11.67 1.90
C TYR A 255 2.76 11.33 3.35
N GLY A 256 3.62 12.14 3.98
CA GLY A 256 3.88 12.05 5.40
C GLY A 256 2.65 12.48 6.20
N LEU A 257 2.29 11.71 7.22
CA LEU A 257 1.25 12.07 8.17
C LEU A 257 1.67 13.30 8.97
N LEU A 258 0.70 14.18 9.25
CA LEU A 258 0.90 15.27 10.19
C LEU A 258 1.04 14.71 11.62
N ASP A 259 1.73 15.44 12.49
CA ASP A 259 1.82 15.08 13.92
C ASP A 259 0.44 14.92 14.55
N SER A 260 -0.52 15.78 14.16
CA SER A 260 -1.91 15.69 14.61
C SER A 260 -2.63 14.43 14.12
N GLN A 261 -2.42 14.03 12.87
CA GLN A 261 -2.98 12.80 12.30
C GLN A 261 -2.36 11.57 12.98
N LYS A 262 -1.04 11.57 13.20
CA LYS A 262 -0.33 10.50 13.93
C LYS A 262 -0.85 10.39 15.37
N GLN A 263 -0.99 11.51 16.07
CA GLN A 263 -1.49 11.52 17.45
C GLN A 263 -2.94 11.00 17.53
N GLN A 264 -3.83 11.46 16.65
CA GLN A 264 -5.22 10.96 16.60
C GLN A 264 -5.28 9.45 16.35
N LEU A 265 -4.45 8.92 15.46
CA LEU A 265 -4.34 7.48 15.23
C LEU A 265 -3.88 6.75 16.49
N LEU A 266 -2.85 7.25 17.17
CA LEU A 266 -2.33 6.64 18.38
C LEU A 266 -3.33 6.68 19.53
N ASP A 267 -4.02 7.80 19.74
CA ASP A 267 -5.06 7.94 20.77
C ASP A 267 -6.17 6.91 20.55
N PHE A 268 -6.57 6.69 19.30
CA PHE A 268 -7.54 5.66 18.92
C PHE A 268 -7.01 4.24 19.15
N LEU A 269 -5.80 3.93 18.70
CA LEU A 269 -5.21 2.59 18.84
C LEU A 269 -4.95 2.22 20.30
N LEU A 270 -4.59 3.20 21.13
CA LEU A 270 -4.26 2.99 22.54
C LEU A 270 -5.49 3.07 23.47
N SER A 271 -6.63 3.56 22.97
CA SER A 271 -7.86 3.70 23.75
C SER A 271 -8.26 2.40 24.44
N GLU A 272 -8.54 2.49 25.74
CA GLU A 272 -9.06 1.39 26.55
C GLU A 272 -10.61 1.34 26.55
N GLU A 273 -11.25 2.35 25.96
CA GLU A 273 -12.70 2.39 25.81
C GLU A 273 -13.16 1.45 24.69
N THR A 274 -14.26 0.72 24.91
CA THR A 274 -14.84 -0.20 23.92
C THR A 274 -16.33 0.09 23.72
N PRO A 275 -16.75 0.64 22.55
CA PRO A 275 -15.91 1.12 21.46
C PRO A 275 -15.18 2.44 21.81
N PRO A 276 -14.06 2.77 21.13
CA PRO A 276 -13.39 4.06 21.31
C PRO A 276 -14.31 5.24 21.01
N ALA A 277 -14.23 6.32 21.81
CA ALA A 277 -15.10 7.50 21.65
C ALA A 277 -15.03 8.19 20.28
N SER A 278 -13.87 8.13 19.60
CA SER A 278 -13.70 8.70 18.26
C SER A 278 -12.81 7.81 17.39
N CYS A 279 -13.19 7.63 16.13
CA CYS A 279 -12.42 6.89 15.14
C CYS A 279 -11.85 7.87 14.08
N PRO A 280 -10.52 7.98 13.94
CA PRO A 280 -9.88 8.84 12.93
C PRO A 280 -9.79 8.17 11.56
N LEU A 281 -10.14 6.88 11.45
CA LEU A 281 -10.01 6.11 10.23
C LEU A 281 -11.20 6.31 9.28
N PRO A 282 -10.97 6.40 7.95
CA PRO A 282 -9.66 6.48 7.30
C PRO A 282 -9.03 7.87 7.43
N ILE A 283 -7.70 7.93 7.59
CA ILE A 283 -6.93 9.18 7.55
C ILE A 283 -6.57 9.47 6.09
N LEU A 284 -7.03 10.62 5.59
CA LEU A 284 -6.80 11.04 4.22
C LEU A 284 -5.92 12.30 4.21
N GLY A 285 -4.93 12.28 3.32
CA GLY A 285 -4.05 13.43 3.13
C GLY A 285 -4.77 14.58 2.44
N ASP A 286 -4.44 15.80 2.84
CA ASP A 286 -4.94 17.04 2.26
C ASP A 286 -3.77 17.95 1.84
N ASP A 287 -4.06 19.24 1.60
CA ASP A 287 -3.09 20.24 1.16
C ASP A 287 -2.04 20.59 2.24
N ASP A 288 -2.28 20.24 3.51
CA ASP A 288 -1.35 20.46 4.62
C ASP A 288 -0.31 19.35 4.75
N ASN A 289 -0.59 18.16 4.21
CA ASN A 289 0.39 17.07 4.10
C ASN A 289 1.48 17.37 3.03
N ARG A 290 2.40 18.28 3.34
CA ARG A 290 3.37 18.80 2.37
C ARG A 290 4.58 17.91 2.10
N GLN A 291 4.87 16.95 2.97
CA GLN A 291 5.90 15.95 2.73
C GLN A 291 5.40 14.96 1.68
N ARG A 292 5.76 15.17 0.40
CA ARG A 292 5.32 14.34 -0.71
C ARG A 292 6.49 13.53 -1.28
N VAL A 293 6.21 12.30 -1.66
CA VAL A 293 7.15 11.42 -2.37
C VAL A 293 6.46 10.86 -3.61
N ASP A 294 7.18 10.90 -4.72
CA ASP A 294 6.72 10.39 -6.02
C ASP A 294 6.75 8.85 -5.99
N PRO A 295 5.60 8.16 -6.07
CA PRO A 295 5.54 6.70 -5.97
C PRO A 295 6.20 5.97 -7.16
N GLU A 296 6.51 6.68 -8.24
CA GLU A 296 7.29 6.21 -9.40
C GLU A 296 8.81 6.22 -9.17
N GLU A 297 9.30 6.83 -8.09
CA GLU A 297 10.72 6.75 -7.72
C GLU A 297 11.03 5.38 -7.12
N PRO A 298 12.20 4.79 -7.42
CA PRO A 298 12.57 3.50 -6.84
C PRO A 298 12.56 3.56 -5.30
N ILE A 299 11.97 2.54 -4.68
CA ILE A 299 11.82 2.50 -3.22
C ILE A 299 13.16 2.47 -2.47
N VAL A 300 14.18 1.84 -3.08
CA VAL A 300 15.54 1.80 -2.53
C VAL A 300 16.21 3.18 -2.51
N ASP A 301 15.90 4.04 -3.49
CA ASP A 301 16.46 5.39 -3.58
C ASP A 301 15.71 6.37 -2.67
N THR A 302 14.39 6.24 -2.57
CA THR A 302 13.59 7.06 -1.65
C THR A 302 13.75 6.65 -0.19
N GLY A 303 14.01 5.36 0.05
CA GLY A 303 14.00 4.75 1.37
C GLY A 303 12.64 4.77 2.07
N ILE A 304 11.55 5.08 1.34
CA ILE A 304 10.19 5.12 1.89
C ILE A 304 9.41 3.90 1.42
N TYR A 305 9.38 2.88 2.28
CA TYR A 305 8.69 1.61 2.03
C TYR A 305 8.38 0.89 3.34
N ARG A 306 7.42 -0.03 3.31
CA ARG A 306 7.23 -1.01 4.38
C ARG A 306 8.07 -2.24 4.10
N ASP A 307 7.90 -2.84 2.92
CA ASP A 307 8.60 -4.05 2.48
C ASP A 307 9.47 -3.73 1.26
N GLU A 308 10.70 -4.26 1.19
CA GLU A 308 11.66 -3.98 0.10
C GLU A 308 11.19 -4.51 -1.27
N TRP A 309 10.14 -5.33 -1.29
CA TRP A 309 9.55 -5.93 -2.48
C TRP A 309 8.15 -5.36 -2.79
N GLU A 310 7.68 -4.31 -2.12
CA GLU A 310 6.29 -3.85 -2.28
C GLU A 310 5.99 -3.22 -3.66
N ARG A 311 7.00 -2.63 -4.33
CA ARG A 311 6.85 -1.87 -5.58
C ARG A 311 8.08 -2.02 -6.47
N LYS A 312 7.88 -2.41 -7.74
CA LYS A 312 8.96 -2.46 -8.73
C LYS A 312 9.37 -1.08 -9.25
N PRO A 313 10.67 -0.90 -9.58
CA PRO A 313 11.10 0.28 -10.32
C PRO A 313 10.39 0.35 -11.69
N PRO A 314 10.26 1.54 -12.27
CA PRO A 314 9.71 1.68 -13.62
C PRO A 314 10.51 0.86 -14.64
N PRO A 315 9.85 0.33 -15.69
CA PRO A 315 10.55 -0.25 -16.84
C PRO A 315 11.50 0.78 -17.45
N ARG A 316 12.71 0.37 -17.81
CA ARG A 316 13.72 1.26 -18.42
C ARG A 316 13.43 1.56 -19.90
N ASP A 317 12.75 0.65 -20.58
CA ASP A 317 12.53 0.63 -22.03
C ASP A 317 11.18 1.20 -22.46
N LYS A 318 10.31 1.58 -21.50
CA LYS A 318 8.93 1.98 -21.78
C LYS A 318 8.52 3.19 -20.95
N PRO A 319 7.67 4.09 -21.51
CA PRO A 319 7.14 5.20 -20.75
C PRO A 319 6.38 4.71 -19.50
N ASP A 320 6.74 5.24 -18.33
CA ASP A 320 5.99 4.96 -17.12
C ASP A 320 4.67 5.75 -17.10
N GLY A 321 3.57 5.06 -17.42
CA GLY A 321 2.22 5.64 -17.39
C GLY A 321 1.72 6.05 -15.99
N ARG A 322 2.53 5.83 -14.94
CA ARG A 322 2.28 6.32 -13.57
C ARG A 322 2.71 7.78 -13.40
N VAL A 323 3.74 8.23 -14.13
CA VAL A 323 4.27 9.60 -14.07
C VAL A 323 3.18 10.62 -14.41
N ARG A 324 3.09 11.67 -13.60
CA ARG A 324 2.16 12.78 -13.81
C ARG A 324 2.94 14.07 -14.05
N GLY A 325 2.51 14.84 -15.07
CA GLY A 325 3.12 16.13 -15.41
C GLY A 325 2.14 17.31 -15.35
N VAL A 326 0.87 17.07 -15.02
CA VAL A 326 -0.17 18.11 -14.95
C VAL A 326 -0.14 18.73 -13.57
N LYS A 327 -0.03 20.06 -13.50
CA LYS A 327 -0.12 20.77 -12.22
C LYS A 327 -1.56 20.80 -11.73
N ASP A 328 -1.77 20.35 -10.51
CA ASP A 328 -2.98 20.59 -9.72
C ASP A 328 -2.60 20.70 -8.24
N GLY A 329 -3.44 21.38 -7.45
CA GLY A 329 -3.14 21.63 -6.03
C GLY A 329 -3.19 20.39 -5.16
N LEU A 330 -3.95 19.38 -5.58
CA LEU A 330 -4.19 18.15 -4.83
C LEU A 330 -2.94 17.26 -4.79
N ASN A 331 -2.28 17.09 -5.93
CA ASN A 331 -1.08 16.28 -6.05
C ASN A 331 0.20 17.08 -5.76
N TYR A 332 0.18 18.38 -6.06
CA TYR A 332 1.35 19.25 -5.92
C TYR A 332 0.97 20.48 -5.08
N PRO A 333 1.17 20.41 -3.75
CA PRO A 333 0.83 21.50 -2.85
C PRO A 333 1.58 22.81 -3.15
N THR A 334 2.71 22.75 -3.86
CA THR A 334 3.50 23.93 -4.25
C THR A 334 3.97 23.88 -5.70
N MET A 335 4.32 25.07 -6.25
CA MET A 335 4.89 25.19 -7.59
C MET A 335 6.23 24.48 -7.73
N ASP A 336 7.07 24.56 -6.69
CA ASP A 336 8.42 24.02 -6.75
C ASP A 336 8.42 22.50 -6.66
N ASP A 337 7.51 21.94 -5.86
CA ASP A 337 7.24 20.51 -5.80
C ASP A 337 6.77 19.95 -7.17
N TRP A 338 5.83 20.65 -7.83
CA TRP A 338 5.44 20.29 -9.20
C TRP A 338 6.60 20.37 -10.20
N LYS A 339 7.41 21.44 -10.16
CA LYS A 339 8.56 21.59 -11.07
C LYS A 339 9.58 20.48 -10.85
N ALA A 340 9.86 20.12 -9.60
CA ALA A 340 10.80 19.06 -9.25
C ALA A 340 10.31 17.70 -9.78
N SER A 341 9.05 17.34 -9.51
CA SER A 341 8.44 16.10 -10.03
C SER A 341 8.42 16.07 -11.56
N ARG A 342 8.04 17.19 -12.19
CA ARG A 342 8.05 17.30 -13.65
C ARG A 342 9.46 17.17 -14.24
N SER A 343 10.49 17.73 -13.59
CA SER A 343 11.88 17.60 -14.04
C SER A 343 12.32 16.14 -14.04
N ARG A 344 12.11 15.43 -12.93
CA ARG A 344 12.43 13.99 -12.84
C ARG A 344 11.69 13.17 -13.90
N GLY A 345 10.41 13.48 -14.12
CA GLY A 345 9.62 12.83 -15.16
C GLY A 345 10.17 13.09 -16.57
N PHE A 346 10.77 14.25 -16.82
CA PHE A 346 11.46 14.57 -18.07
C PHE A 346 12.79 13.81 -18.17
N ASP A 347 13.61 13.84 -17.12
CA ASP A 347 14.92 13.17 -17.07
C ASP A 347 14.80 11.66 -17.32
N LYS A 348 13.81 11.01 -16.69
CA LYS A 348 13.49 9.59 -16.93
C LYS A 348 13.11 9.31 -18.38
N LYS A 349 12.40 10.25 -19.01
CA LYS A 349 11.99 10.11 -20.42
C LYS A 349 13.20 10.23 -21.35
N GLU A 350 14.12 11.15 -21.07
CA GLU A 350 15.36 11.31 -21.81
C GLU A 350 16.31 10.12 -21.61
N GLU A 351 16.38 9.56 -20.40
CA GLU A 351 17.12 8.30 -20.12
C GLU A 351 16.56 7.13 -20.93
N MET A 352 15.23 6.95 -20.95
CA MET A 352 14.56 5.94 -21.77
C MET A 352 14.91 6.12 -23.26
N TYR A 353 14.87 7.35 -23.80
CA TYR A 353 15.22 7.59 -25.21
C TYR A 353 16.69 7.26 -25.51
N ARG A 354 17.62 7.66 -24.65
CA ARG A 354 19.04 7.32 -24.81
C ARG A 354 19.27 5.81 -24.82
N HIS A 355 18.64 5.07 -23.92
CA HIS A 355 18.75 3.60 -23.91
C HIS A 355 18.17 2.96 -25.17
N LEU A 356 17.04 3.45 -25.67
CA LEU A 356 16.48 2.96 -26.93
C LEU A 356 17.39 3.25 -28.13
N GLU A 357 18.10 4.38 -28.14
CA GLU A 357 19.11 4.73 -29.15
C GLU A 357 20.35 3.82 -29.06
N GLU A 358 20.85 3.55 -27.85
CA GLU A 358 21.97 2.64 -27.60
C GLU A 358 21.66 1.19 -28.03
N ASP A 359 20.45 0.70 -27.75
CA ASP A 359 20.02 -0.66 -28.12
C ASP A 359 19.70 -0.81 -29.62
N SER A 360 19.63 0.30 -30.38
CA SER A 360 19.36 0.28 -31.81
C SER A 360 20.59 0.48 -32.71
N ASP A 361 21.79 0.62 -32.13
CA ASP A 361 23.07 0.61 -32.84
C ASP A 361 23.69 -0.81 -32.79
N PRO A 362 23.81 -1.54 -33.93
CA PRO A 362 24.14 -2.97 -34.00
C PRO A 362 25.60 -3.35 -33.73
#